data_AF-A0A661JI92-F1
#
_entry.id   AF-A0A661JI92-F1
#
_cell.length_a   1.000
_cell.length_b   1.000
_cell.length_c   1.000
_cell.angle_alpha   90.00
_cell.angle_beta   90.00
_cell.angle_gamma   90.00
#
_symmetry.space_group_name_H-M   'P 1'
#
loop_
_entity.id
_entity.type
_entity.pdbx_description
1 polymer ?
#
loop_
_entity_poly.entity_id
_entity_poly.type
_entity_poly.pdbx_seq_one_letter_code
_entity_poly.pdbx_strand_id
1 'polypeptide(L)' 'MSALTGQVPIWLYLAVAHALHGKAKKLVYDSPVTGEVVIFDHSPV' A
#
# COMPACT_ATOMS: atom_id res chain seq x y z
N MET A 1 3.76 -8.40 11.84
CA MET A 1 3.16 -7.43 10.90
C MET A 1 4.03 -6.19 10.93
N SER A 2 4.66 -5.84 9.79
CA SER A 2 5.46 -4.62 9.68
C SER A 2 4.57 -3.53 9.07
N ALA A 3 4.17 -2.55 9.88
CA ALA A 3 3.38 -1.40 9.44
C ALA A 3 4.30 -0.18 9.29
N LEU A 4 4.23 0.50 8.14
CA LEU A 4 4.96 1.74 7.90
C LEU A 4 4.02 2.92 8.15
N THR A 5 4.25 3.68 9.21
CA THR A 5 3.42 4.84 9.60
C THR A 5 4.24 6.12 9.53
N GLY A 6 3.63 7.22 9.11
CA GLY A 6 4.28 8.54 9.05
C GLY A 6 3.74 9.46 7.95
N GLN A 7 3.90 10.77 8.14
CA GLN A 7 3.58 11.75 7.10
C GLN A 7 4.64 11.69 6.02
N VAL A 8 4.25 11.17 4.85
CA VAL A 8 5.12 11.05 3.69
C VAL A 8 4.45 11.70 2.47
N PRO A 9 5.24 12.27 1.55
CA PRO A 9 4.69 12.87 0.35
C PRO A 9 4.06 11.82 -0.57
N ILE A 10 3.08 12.25 -1.38
CA ILE A 10 2.26 11.38 -2.23
C ILE A 10 3.10 10.46 -3.14
N TRP A 11 4.23 10.94 -3.64
CA TRP A 11 5.11 10.19 -4.54
C TRP A 11 5.80 9.00 -3.87
N LEU A 12 5.96 9.00 -2.54
CA LEU A 12 6.52 7.86 -1.83
C LEU A 12 5.58 6.64 -1.91
N TYR A 13 4.26 6.86 -1.83
CA TYR A 13 3.28 5.79 -2.01
C TYR A 13 3.37 5.17 -3.40
N LEU A 14 3.56 6.01 -4.43
CA LEU A 14 3.76 5.53 -5.80
C LEU A 14 5.06 4.72 -5.95
N ALA A 15 6.16 5.19 -5.34
CA ALA A 15 7.43 4.48 -5.35
C ALA A 15 7.33 3.10 -4.67
N VAL A 16 6.66 3.02 -3.51
CA VAL A 16 6.42 1.75 -2.79
C VAL A 16 5.53 0.83 -3.62
N ALA A 17 4.42 1.33 -4.17
CA ALA A 17 3.53 0.54 -5.01
C ALA A 17 4.27 -0.03 -6.24
N HIS A 18 5.09 0.79 -6.91
CA HIS A 18 5.89 0.36 -8.05
C HIS A 18 6.95 -0.67 -7.65
N ALA A 19 7.67 -0.46 -6.56
CA ALA A 19 8.71 -1.37 -6.08
C ALA A 19 8.15 -2.76 -5.69
N LEU A 20 6.89 -2.81 -5.24
CA LEU A 20 6.16 -4.01 -4.86
C LEU A 20 5.37 -4.64 -6.01
N HIS A 21 5.21 -3.94 -7.14
CA HIS A 21 4.50 -4.43 -8.30
C HIS A 21 5.16 -5.72 -8.83
N GLY A 22 4.38 -6.80 -8.91
CA GLY A 22 4.89 -8.14 -9.27
C GLY A 22 5.61 -8.91 -8.16
N LYS A 23 5.80 -8.31 -6.97
CA LYS A 23 6.43 -8.98 -5.80
C LYS A 23 5.43 -9.27 -4.68
N ALA A 24 4.46 -8.38 -4.48
CA ALA A 24 3.39 -8.56 -3.50
C ALA A 24 2.07 -8.86 -4.20
N LYS A 25 1.26 -9.72 -3.58
CA LYS A 25 -0.10 -10.03 -4.06
C LYS A 25 -1.07 -8.89 -3.76
N LYS A 26 -0.89 -8.19 -2.63
CA LYS A 26 -1.76 -7.12 -2.16
C LYS A 26 -0.96 -6.06 -1.43
N LEU A 27 -1.33 -4.80 -1.59
CA LEU A 27 -0.83 -3.68 -0.80
C LEU A 27 -2.03 -2.92 -0.23
N VAL A 28 -1.99 -2.68 1.09
CA VAL A 28 -3.02 -1.97 1.83
C VAL A 28 -2.38 -0.79 2.56
N TYR A 29 -3.07 0.34 2.55
CA TYR A 29 -2.77 1.51 3.37
C TYR A 29 -3.76 1.58 4.53
N ASP A 30 -3.26 1.48 5.76
CA ASP A 30 -4.08 1.66 6.96
C ASP A 30 -4.20 3.15 7.27
N SER A 31 -5.31 3.75 6.85
CA SER A 31 -5.58 5.17 7.02
C SER A 31 -6.24 5.44 8.38
N PRO A 32 -5.76 6.42 9.17
CA PRO A 32 -6.42 6.77 10.43
C PRO A 32 -7.80 7.43 10.25
N VAL A 33 -8.16 7.82 9.02
CA VAL A 33 -9.44 8.48 8.72
C VAL A 33 -10.45 7.51 8.13
N THR A 34 -9.99 6.60 7.26
CA THR A 34 -10.86 5.74 6.44
C THR A 34 -10.69 4.26 6.73
N GLY A 35 -9.76 3.88 7.62
CA GLY A 35 -9.36 2.49 7.83
C GLY A 35 -8.54 1.93 6.67
N GLU A 36 -8.54 0.61 6.51
CA GLU A 36 -7.80 -0.06 5.44
C GLU A 36 -8.29 0.33 4.04
N VAL A 37 -7.38 0.88 3.24
CA VAL A 37 -7.59 1.20 1.83
C VAL A 37 -6.70 0.29 0.99
N VAL A 38 -7.31 -0.50 0.10
CA VAL A 38 -6.58 -1.35 -0.84
C VAL A 38 -5.94 -0.46 -1.91
N ILE A 39 -4.60 -0.49 -2.00
CA ILE A 39 -3.86 0.18 -3.07
C ILE A 39 -3.86 -0.69 -4.32
N PHE A 40 -3.56 -1.99 -4.17
CA PHE A 40 -3.74 -2.99 -5.22
C PHE A 40 -4.01 -4.37 -4.64
N ASP A 41 -4.72 -5.21 -5.40
CA ASP A 41 -4.93 -6.63 -5.12
C ASP A 41 -4.86 -7.42 -6.44
N HIS A 42 -3.87 -8.30 -6.54
CA HIS A 42 -3.64 -9.20 -7.67
C HIS A 42 -4.13 -10.62 -7.38
N SER A 43 -5.09 -10.78 -6.46
CA SER A 43 -5.78 -12.04 -6.31
C SER A 43 -6.63 -12.31 -7.56
N PRO A 44 -6.38 -13.41 -8.29
CA PRO A 44 -7.36 -13.89 -9.26
C PRO A 44 -8.54 -14.41 -8.42
N VAL A 45 -9.50 -13.54 -8.15
CA VAL A 45 -10.82 -13.96 -7.67
C VAL A 45 -11.53 -14.72 -8.78
#